data_AF-I0YPB1-F1
#
_entry.id   AF-I0YPB1-F1
#
_cell.length_a   1.000
_cell.length_b   1.000
_cell.length_c   1.000
_cell.angle_alpha   90.00
_cell.angle_beta   90.00
_cell.angle_gamma   90.00
#
_symmetry.space_group_name_H-M   'P 1'
#
loop_
_entity.id
_entity.type
_entity.pdbx_description
1 polymer ?
#
loop_
_entity_poly.entity_id
_entity_poly.type
_entity_poly.pdbx_seq_one_letter_code
_entity_poly.pdbx_strand_id
1 'polypeptide(L)'
;MNTTTFSPVDCTQGLLKEHPSCLPLSLRRTVVPFGGARRRSLLSSSRIIVQAASFRPCIDIHQGRVKQIVGSSLKDLAAEREQSSQDALVVNFDTDLRSSFFAKLYQNSDLKGGHVVMLGSDQASRYAAYEALMAYPGGLQIGGGVTTDNALEYLNAGASHVIVTSFVFREGRLEEERLQSLVKLVGKERLVLDLSCRKRDGQYYVVTDRWQRFSELAVDQRTLNDLAGSCAEFLVHGVDVEGMQLGVDEELVHLLGQASPIPVTYAGGVRSLDDLERVKTAGSGRVDITVGSALDIFGGKLPYGEVLAWHKQQQSSPQGADRVAA
;
A
#
# COMPACT_ATOMS: atom_id res chain seq x y z
N MET A 1 54.54 18.98 8.63
CA MET A 1 54.38 20.45 8.54
C MET A 1 53.86 20.79 7.16
N ASN A 2 52.56 21.09 7.02
CA ASN A 2 52.09 22.33 6.39
C ASN A 2 50.56 22.39 6.50
N THR A 3 50.09 23.44 7.15
CA THR A 3 48.69 23.80 7.34
C THR A 3 48.36 24.95 6.41
N THR A 4 47.15 24.96 5.81
CA THR A 4 46.60 26.20 5.26
C THR A 4 45.12 26.31 5.61
N THR A 5 44.83 27.14 6.61
CA THR A 5 43.50 27.59 7.01
C THR A 5 43.07 28.79 6.18
N PHE A 6 41.78 28.93 5.88
CA PHE A 6 41.20 30.16 5.32
C PHE A 6 40.44 30.95 6.39
N SER A 7 40.59 32.27 6.35
CA SER A 7 40.04 33.22 7.36
C SER A 7 38.67 33.79 6.97
N PRO A 8 37.88 34.28 7.94
CA PRO A 8 36.60 34.96 7.69
C PRO A 8 36.75 36.50 7.67
N VAL A 9 35.82 37.20 7.00
CA VAL A 9 35.48 38.59 7.35
C VAL A 9 33.99 38.83 7.11
N ASP A 10 33.35 39.48 8.08
CA ASP A 10 31.96 39.95 8.08
C ASP A 10 31.95 41.48 7.85
N CYS A 11 30.91 42.05 7.23
CA CYS A 11 30.73 43.50 7.19
C CYS A 11 29.26 43.91 7.01
N THR A 12 28.83 44.87 7.81
CA THR A 12 27.42 45.20 8.08
C THR A 12 27.03 46.62 7.65
N GLN A 13 25.71 46.86 7.60
CA GLN A 13 24.99 48.15 7.69
C GLN A 13 24.94 49.11 6.48
N GLY A 14 23.73 49.65 6.27
CA GLY A 14 23.41 50.83 5.45
C GLY A 14 21.92 51.23 5.65
N LEU A 15 21.66 52.41 6.21
CA LEU A 15 20.32 52.84 6.67
C LEU A 15 19.55 53.75 5.68
N LEU A 16 18.22 53.55 5.68
CA LEU A 16 17.10 54.53 5.61
C LEU A 16 17.34 56.00 5.18
N LYS A 17 16.43 56.53 4.33
CA LYS A 17 15.82 57.88 4.46
C LYS A 17 14.60 58.10 3.55
N GLU A 18 13.80 59.13 3.87
CA GLU A 18 12.51 59.49 3.25
C GLU A 18 12.56 60.89 2.56
N HIS A 19 11.53 61.60 2.08
CA HIS A 19 10.06 61.63 2.31
C HIS A 19 9.36 62.27 1.03
N PRO A 20 8.07 62.70 0.99
CA PRO A 20 7.24 62.76 -0.25
C PRO A 20 6.98 64.17 -0.85
N SER A 21 6.24 64.26 -1.97
CA SER A 21 5.24 65.35 -2.20
C SER A 21 4.31 65.22 -3.44
N CYS A 22 3.04 65.62 -3.21
CA CYS A 22 2.06 66.34 -4.07
C CYS A 22 1.52 65.84 -5.45
N LEU A 23 0.19 66.01 -5.60
CA LEU A 23 -0.65 65.92 -6.81
C LEU A 23 -0.65 67.27 -7.59
N PRO A 24 -1.20 67.37 -8.84
CA PRO A 24 -2.64 67.68 -8.96
C PRO A 24 -3.42 67.10 -10.18
N LEU A 25 -4.75 67.08 -9.98
CA LEU A 25 -5.90 67.00 -10.91
C LEU A 25 -5.74 67.10 -12.45
N SER A 26 -6.48 66.24 -13.18
CA SER A 26 -7.64 66.60 -14.05
C SER A 26 -7.73 65.78 -15.36
N LEU A 27 -8.83 65.02 -15.58
CA LEU A 27 -9.71 65.13 -16.78
C LEU A 27 -10.83 64.06 -16.87
N ARG A 28 -12.07 64.53 -16.65
CA ARG A 28 -13.38 64.17 -17.26
C ARG A 28 -13.65 62.81 -17.95
N ARG A 29 -14.77 62.21 -17.49
CA ARG A 29 -15.78 61.37 -18.23
C ARG A 29 -15.28 59.99 -18.73
N THR A 30 -16.08 58.92 -18.71
CA THR A 30 -17.54 58.81 -18.94
C THR A 30 -18.16 57.66 -18.12
N VAL A 31 -19.43 57.80 -17.70
CA VAL A 31 -20.20 56.73 -17.04
C VAL A 31 -20.76 55.77 -18.09
N VAL A 32 -20.59 54.47 -17.90
CA VAL A 32 -21.27 53.39 -18.63
C VAL A 32 -21.88 52.44 -17.58
N PRO A 33 -23.17 52.05 -17.68
CA PRO A 33 -23.87 51.40 -16.58
C PRO A 33 -23.43 49.94 -16.34
N PHE A 34 -23.55 49.51 -15.09
CA PHE A 34 -23.26 48.15 -14.62
C PHE A 34 -24.08 47.09 -15.39
N GLY A 35 -23.40 46.22 -16.13
CA GLY A 35 -23.93 44.93 -16.56
C GLY A 35 -23.82 43.91 -15.42
N GLY A 36 -24.92 43.23 -15.09
CA GLY A 36 -24.99 42.35 -13.92
C GLY A 36 -24.02 41.17 -13.98
N ALA A 37 -23.16 41.05 -12.96
CA ALA A 37 -22.25 39.92 -12.79
C ALA A 37 -23.05 38.64 -12.45
N ARG A 38 -23.34 37.82 -13.46
CA ARG A 38 -23.75 36.43 -13.23
C ARG A 38 -22.60 35.70 -12.52
N ARG A 39 -22.74 35.45 -11.22
CA ARG A 39 -21.90 34.50 -10.48
C ARG A 39 -22.00 33.14 -11.17
N ARG A 40 -20.98 32.76 -11.95
CA ARG A 40 -20.82 31.37 -12.39
C ARG A 40 -20.52 30.57 -11.14
N SER A 41 -21.46 29.72 -10.74
CA SER A 41 -21.21 28.68 -9.76
C SER A 41 -20.11 27.78 -10.31
N LEU A 42 -18.91 27.88 -9.73
CA LEU A 42 -17.86 26.88 -9.93
C LEU A 42 -18.18 25.68 -9.04
N LEU A 43 -19.24 24.95 -9.40
CA LEU A 43 -19.34 23.56 -9.05
C LEU A 43 -18.19 22.87 -9.77
N SER A 44 -17.09 22.68 -9.05
CA SER A 44 -16.03 21.77 -9.45
C SER A 44 -16.66 20.40 -9.57
N SER A 45 -17.05 20.02 -10.78
CA SER A 45 -17.38 18.63 -11.09
C SER A 45 -16.08 17.85 -10.91
N SER A 46 -15.89 17.32 -9.70
CA SER A 46 -14.90 16.28 -9.42
C SER A 46 -15.15 15.20 -10.46
N ARG A 47 -14.30 15.14 -11.48
CA ARG A 47 -14.33 14.02 -12.41
C ARG A 47 -14.09 12.80 -11.54
N ILE A 48 -15.08 11.92 -11.46
CA ILE A 48 -14.84 10.58 -10.96
C ILE A 48 -13.89 9.97 -11.98
N ILE A 49 -12.59 10.03 -11.67
CA ILE A 49 -11.58 9.23 -12.34
C ILE A 49 -11.94 7.80 -11.90
N VAL A 50 -12.75 7.13 -12.72
CA VAL A 50 -13.04 5.72 -12.55
C VAL A 50 -11.72 5.02 -12.80
N GLN A 51 -11.01 4.69 -11.73
CA GLN A 51 -9.76 3.95 -11.80
C GLN A 51 -10.02 2.56 -12.36
N ALA A 52 -9.00 2.01 -13.03
CA ALA A 52 -9.02 0.66 -13.54
C ALA A 52 -8.28 -0.28 -12.57
N ALA A 53 -9.03 -1.24 -11.99
CA ALA A 53 -8.52 -2.22 -11.05
C ALA A 53 -7.31 -2.97 -11.64
N SER A 54 -6.26 -3.15 -10.84
CA SER A 54 -4.99 -3.70 -11.29
C SER A 54 -4.58 -4.93 -10.49
N PHE A 55 -3.90 -5.87 -11.14
CA PHE A 55 -3.26 -6.98 -10.45
C PHE A 55 -1.97 -6.51 -9.77
N ARG A 56 -1.83 -6.82 -8.47
CA ARG A 56 -0.61 -6.61 -7.69
C ARG A 56 -0.03 -7.96 -7.30
N PRO A 57 1.19 -8.32 -7.75
CA PRO A 57 1.77 -9.62 -7.45
C PRO A 57 2.26 -9.71 -6.00
N CYS A 58 2.42 -10.93 -5.48
CA CYS A 58 2.92 -11.19 -4.12
C CYS A 58 4.16 -12.10 -4.13
N ILE A 59 4.98 -12.02 -3.08
CA ILE A 59 6.05 -12.97 -2.76
C ILE A 59 6.05 -13.20 -1.25
N ASP A 60 5.39 -14.25 -0.79
CA ASP A 60 5.38 -14.59 0.64
C ASP A 60 6.60 -15.45 0.99
N ILE A 61 7.31 -15.07 2.05
CA ILE A 61 8.60 -15.64 2.41
C ILE A 61 8.52 -16.22 3.82
N HIS A 62 8.88 -17.49 3.95
CA HIS A 62 9.00 -18.17 5.25
C HIS A 62 10.23 -19.08 5.26
N GLN A 63 11.08 -18.94 6.28
CA GLN A 63 12.35 -19.66 6.43
C GLN A 63 13.26 -19.52 5.19
N GLY A 64 13.30 -18.31 4.61
CA GLY A 64 14.11 -18.01 3.42
C GLY A 64 13.63 -18.60 2.09
N ARG A 65 12.43 -19.20 2.06
CA ARG A 65 11.84 -19.83 0.87
C ARG A 65 10.56 -19.10 0.48
N VAL A 66 10.26 -19.05 -0.82
CA VAL A 66 8.96 -18.56 -1.30
C VAL A 66 7.91 -19.62 -1.04
N LYS A 67 6.82 -19.23 -0.37
CA LYS A 67 5.72 -20.13 -0.04
C LYS A 67 4.38 -19.51 -0.43
N GLN A 68 3.34 -20.34 -0.42
CA GLN A 68 1.95 -19.91 -0.31
C GLN A 68 1.28 -20.75 0.78
N ILE A 69 0.42 -20.14 1.57
CA ILE A 69 -0.19 -20.77 2.75
C ILE A 69 -1.68 -20.46 2.84
N VAL A 70 -2.44 -21.31 3.54
CA VAL A 70 -3.74 -20.92 4.08
C VAL A 70 -3.48 -20.17 5.37
N GLY A 71 -3.55 -18.85 5.34
CA GLY A 71 -2.98 -18.03 6.42
C GLY A 71 -3.67 -18.20 7.79
N SER A 72 -4.92 -18.70 7.84
CA SER A 72 -5.57 -19.08 9.10
C SER A 72 -4.87 -20.21 9.87
N SER A 73 -3.91 -20.90 9.22
CA SER A 73 -3.02 -21.88 9.85
C SER A 73 -1.72 -21.28 10.45
N LEU A 74 -1.51 -19.96 10.38
CA LEU A 74 -0.43 -19.27 11.09
C LEU A 74 -0.70 -19.24 12.60
N LYS A 75 -0.26 -20.28 13.29
CA LYS A 75 -0.23 -20.35 14.76
C LYS A 75 1.19 -20.15 15.30
N ASP A 76 1.28 -19.95 16.61
CA ASP A 76 2.50 -19.55 17.30
C ASP A 76 3.52 -20.70 17.40
N LEU A 77 4.59 -20.64 16.58
CA LEU A 77 5.80 -21.45 16.77
C LEU A 77 6.56 -21.10 18.08
N ALA A 78 6.13 -20.08 18.81
CA ALA A 78 6.63 -19.78 20.16
C ALA A 78 6.20 -20.83 21.20
N ALA A 79 5.25 -21.71 20.88
CA ALA A 79 4.81 -22.84 21.69
C ALA A 79 5.56 -24.15 21.38
N GLU A 80 6.81 -24.09 20.87
CA GLU A 80 7.72 -25.25 20.81
C GLU A 80 8.25 -25.68 22.19
N ARG A 81 7.31 -25.96 23.11
CA ARG A 81 7.50 -26.84 24.26
C ARG A 81 6.25 -27.69 24.42
N GLU A 82 6.38 -28.95 24.02
CA GLU A 82 5.48 -30.06 24.36
C GLU A 82 4.01 -29.91 23.88
N GLN A 83 3.72 -30.24 22.62
CA GLN A 83 3.05 -31.51 22.30
C GLN A 83 2.83 -31.76 20.80
N SER A 84 2.85 -33.04 20.44
CA SER A 84 2.54 -33.55 19.10
C SER A 84 1.03 -33.64 18.87
N SER A 85 0.40 -32.61 18.30
CA SER A 85 -0.99 -32.72 17.82
C SER A 85 -1.37 -31.68 16.74
N GLN A 86 -1.23 -32.09 15.48
CA GLN A 86 -2.17 -31.87 14.37
C GLN A 86 -2.60 -30.47 13.87
N ASP A 87 -2.10 -29.35 14.40
CA ASP A 87 -2.27 -28.01 13.79
C ASP A 87 -0.98 -27.55 13.07
N ALA A 88 -0.65 -28.19 11.96
CA ALA A 88 0.49 -27.79 11.11
C ALA A 88 0.14 -26.60 10.20
N LEU A 89 1.13 -25.74 9.92
CA LEU A 89 1.02 -24.71 8.88
C LEU A 89 0.61 -25.36 7.54
N VAL A 90 -0.53 -24.95 7.00
CA VAL A 90 -1.07 -25.48 5.73
C VAL A 90 -0.42 -24.72 4.58
N VAL A 91 0.51 -25.40 3.91
CA VAL A 91 1.31 -24.86 2.81
C VAL A 91 0.70 -25.31 1.48
N ASN A 92 0.19 -24.36 0.70
CA ASN A 92 -0.29 -24.56 -0.67
C ASN A 92 0.86 -24.68 -1.67
N PHE A 93 1.99 -24.02 -1.41
CA PHE A 93 3.17 -24.02 -2.27
C PHE A 93 4.46 -23.83 -1.47
N ASP A 94 5.53 -24.52 -1.85
CA ASP A 94 6.88 -24.38 -1.32
C ASP A 94 7.87 -24.62 -2.47
N THR A 95 8.90 -23.77 -2.62
CA THR A 95 9.87 -23.89 -3.71
C THR A 95 11.29 -23.49 -3.31
N ASP A 96 12.26 -24.11 -3.99
CA ASP A 96 13.67 -23.74 -3.98
C ASP A 96 13.99 -22.57 -4.93
N LEU A 97 13.02 -22.15 -5.76
CA LEU A 97 13.16 -20.94 -6.56
C LEU A 97 13.32 -19.71 -5.65
N ARG A 98 14.39 -18.97 -5.89
CA ARG A 98 14.71 -17.73 -5.14
C ARG A 98 13.61 -16.69 -5.35
N SER A 99 13.34 -15.88 -4.35
CA SER A 99 12.44 -14.72 -4.44
C SER A 99 12.80 -13.76 -5.59
N SER A 100 14.10 -13.63 -5.91
CA SER A 100 14.62 -12.87 -7.05
C SER A 100 14.16 -13.39 -8.42
N PHE A 101 13.77 -14.67 -8.55
CA PHE A 101 13.15 -15.22 -9.77
C PHE A 101 11.76 -14.60 -9.99
N PHE A 102 10.92 -14.62 -8.96
CA PHE A 102 9.57 -14.04 -9.01
C PHE A 102 9.61 -12.52 -9.19
N ALA A 103 10.51 -11.82 -8.50
CA ALA A 103 10.72 -10.38 -8.70
C ALA A 103 11.09 -10.02 -10.15
N LYS A 104 11.96 -10.81 -10.80
CA LYS A 104 12.30 -10.64 -12.23
C LYS A 104 11.14 -10.97 -13.16
N LEU A 105 10.34 -11.99 -12.84
CA LEU A 105 9.13 -12.32 -13.60
C LEU A 105 8.13 -11.14 -13.59
N TYR A 106 7.95 -10.50 -12.43
CA TYR A 106 7.09 -9.33 -12.27
C TYR A 106 7.67 -8.08 -12.95
N GLN A 107 8.99 -7.87 -12.86
CA GLN A 107 9.71 -6.82 -13.59
C GLN A 107 9.56 -6.94 -15.11
N ASN A 108 9.76 -8.13 -15.66
CA ASN A 108 9.58 -8.42 -17.09
C ASN A 108 8.11 -8.24 -17.56
N SER A 109 7.17 -8.19 -16.61
CA SER A 109 5.74 -7.98 -16.83
C SER A 109 5.28 -6.54 -16.55
N ASP A 110 6.19 -5.66 -16.11
CA ASP A 110 5.98 -4.28 -15.62
C ASP A 110 4.92 -4.15 -14.50
N LEU A 111 4.86 -5.14 -13.59
CA LEU A 111 3.93 -5.15 -12.47
C LEU A 111 4.52 -4.44 -11.24
N LYS A 112 4.04 -3.23 -10.94
CA LYS A 112 4.52 -2.41 -9.80
C LYS A 112 3.60 -2.42 -8.59
N GLY A 113 4.20 -2.21 -7.42
CA GLY A 113 3.54 -2.22 -6.11
C GLY A 113 3.01 -3.59 -5.71
N GLY A 114 3.64 -4.66 -6.21
CA GLY A 114 3.49 -5.98 -5.62
C GLY A 114 4.21 -6.06 -4.27
N HIS A 115 3.73 -6.88 -3.35
CA HIS A 115 4.27 -6.97 -2.00
C HIS A 115 5.13 -8.22 -1.78
N VAL A 116 6.27 -8.03 -1.13
CA VAL A 116 7.07 -9.10 -0.52
C VAL A 116 6.70 -9.14 0.96
N VAL A 117 6.26 -10.27 1.49
CA VAL A 117 5.82 -10.37 2.90
C VAL A 117 6.62 -11.44 3.61
N MET A 118 7.35 -11.06 4.66
CA MET A 118 8.05 -12.00 5.53
C MET A 118 7.10 -12.51 6.62
N LEU A 119 6.77 -13.81 6.54
CA LEU A 119 5.89 -14.50 7.48
C LEU A 119 6.61 -14.91 8.78
N GLY A 120 7.94 -14.78 8.81
CA GLY A 120 8.79 -15.01 9.97
C GLY A 120 9.91 -13.96 10.08
N SER A 121 10.45 -13.78 11.28
CA SER A 121 11.52 -12.82 11.57
C SER A 121 12.94 -13.38 11.43
N ASP A 122 13.09 -14.56 10.80
CA ASP A 122 14.37 -15.24 10.67
C ASP A 122 15.29 -14.58 9.62
N GLN A 123 16.60 -14.74 9.82
CA GLN A 123 17.61 -14.12 8.98
C GLN A 123 17.58 -14.62 7.52
N ALA A 124 17.13 -15.84 7.26
CA ALA A 124 17.03 -16.37 5.90
C ALA A 124 15.86 -15.73 5.14
N SER A 125 14.71 -15.54 5.80
CA SER A 125 13.58 -14.78 5.26
C SER A 125 13.97 -13.35 4.93
N ARG A 126 14.74 -12.69 5.81
CA ARG A 126 15.28 -11.35 5.57
C ARG A 126 16.24 -11.30 4.37
N TYR A 127 17.12 -12.28 4.20
CA TYR A 127 17.97 -12.36 2.99
C TYR A 127 17.15 -12.58 1.72
N ALA A 128 16.16 -13.47 1.75
CA ALA A 128 15.27 -13.68 0.61
C ALA A 128 14.44 -12.43 0.28
N ALA A 129 14.03 -11.62 1.27
CA ALA A 129 13.39 -10.34 1.02
C ALA A 129 14.33 -9.38 0.25
N TYR A 130 15.58 -9.21 0.71
CA TYR A 130 16.56 -8.39 -0.02
C TYR A 130 16.81 -8.87 -1.45
N GLU A 131 16.87 -10.18 -1.69
CA GLU A 131 17.02 -10.73 -3.04
C GLU A 131 15.87 -10.32 -3.99
N ALA A 132 14.62 -10.23 -3.51
CA ALA A 132 13.51 -9.73 -4.32
C ALA A 132 13.61 -8.22 -4.57
N LEU A 133 13.88 -7.44 -3.52
CA LEU A 133 13.96 -5.98 -3.61
C LEU A 133 15.10 -5.50 -4.53
N MET A 134 16.27 -6.11 -4.42
CA MET A 134 17.42 -5.80 -5.30
C MET A 134 17.21 -6.29 -6.74
N ALA A 135 16.37 -7.31 -6.95
CA ALA A 135 16.06 -7.81 -8.28
C ALA A 135 15.06 -6.93 -9.04
N TYR A 136 14.17 -6.21 -8.34
CA TYR A 136 13.28 -5.20 -8.94
C TYR A 136 13.23 -3.90 -8.11
N PRO A 137 14.30 -3.08 -8.15
CA PRO A 137 14.35 -1.83 -7.39
C PRO A 137 13.22 -0.88 -7.78
N GLY A 138 12.49 -0.36 -6.80
CA GLY A 138 11.33 0.50 -6.97
C GLY A 138 10.06 -0.22 -7.47
N GLY A 139 10.11 -1.52 -7.77
CA GLY A 139 8.97 -2.29 -8.25
C GLY A 139 8.10 -2.89 -7.14
N LEU A 140 8.70 -3.25 -6.01
CA LEU A 140 8.04 -4.02 -4.94
C LEU A 140 7.92 -3.22 -3.63
N GLN A 141 6.96 -3.62 -2.79
CA GLN A 141 6.74 -3.17 -1.42
C GLN A 141 7.20 -4.28 -0.46
N ILE A 142 7.47 -3.97 0.82
CA ILE A 142 8.01 -4.95 1.80
C ILE A 142 7.27 -4.92 3.13
N GLY A 143 6.75 -6.06 3.56
CA GLY A 143 6.08 -6.26 4.84
C GLY A 143 6.68 -7.39 5.68
N GLY A 144 6.20 -7.49 6.92
CA GLY A 144 6.69 -8.44 7.93
C GLY A 144 7.79 -7.83 8.81
N GLY A 145 7.46 -7.57 10.08
CA GLY A 145 8.43 -7.08 11.07
C GLY A 145 9.04 -5.70 10.80
N VAL A 146 8.40 -4.85 9.98
CA VAL A 146 8.83 -3.47 9.74
C VAL A 146 8.68 -2.63 11.01
N THR A 147 9.74 -1.91 11.38
CA THR A 147 9.79 -0.95 12.50
C THR A 147 10.53 0.32 12.07
N THR A 148 10.57 1.33 12.93
CA THR A 148 11.43 2.52 12.74
C THR A 148 12.91 2.20 12.57
N ASP A 149 13.36 1.04 13.05
CA ASP A 149 14.79 0.72 13.10
C ASP A 149 15.29 0.07 11.80
N ASN A 150 14.38 -0.54 11.02
CA ASN A 150 14.71 -1.28 9.79
C ASN A 150 14.03 -0.73 8.52
N ALA A 151 13.02 0.14 8.64
CA ALA A 151 12.27 0.64 7.48
C ALA A 151 13.15 1.30 6.40
N LEU A 152 14.08 2.17 6.80
CA LEU A 152 15.02 2.81 5.86
C LEU A 152 15.96 1.82 5.18
N GLU A 153 16.32 0.72 5.85
CA GLU A 153 17.20 -0.31 5.28
C GLU A 153 16.53 -1.02 4.11
N TYR A 154 15.23 -1.36 4.23
CA TYR A 154 14.50 -1.98 3.13
C TYR A 154 14.25 -1.03 1.95
N LEU A 155 13.96 0.25 2.22
CA LEU A 155 13.85 1.27 1.17
C LEU A 155 15.19 1.44 0.42
N ASN A 156 16.30 1.53 1.14
CA ASN A 156 17.64 1.60 0.56
C ASN A 156 18.02 0.35 -0.25
N ALA A 157 17.48 -0.83 0.11
CA ALA A 157 17.67 -2.08 -0.62
C ALA A 157 16.79 -2.23 -1.88
N GLY A 158 15.94 -1.24 -2.19
CA GLY A 158 15.13 -1.20 -3.40
C GLY A 158 13.62 -1.34 -3.20
N ALA A 159 13.10 -1.38 -1.97
CA ALA A 159 11.67 -1.29 -1.74
C ALA A 159 11.13 0.10 -2.14
N SER A 160 10.01 0.13 -2.86
CA SER A 160 9.26 1.35 -3.15
C SER A 160 8.59 1.91 -1.90
N HIS A 161 8.01 1.03 -1.09
CA HIS A 161 7.30 1.33 0.15
C HIS A 161 7.59 0.26 1.20
N VAL A 162 7.44 0.61 2.47
CA VAL A 162 7.35 -0.35 3.57
C VAL A 162 5.89 -0.54 3.99
N ILE A 163 5.51 -1.78 4.31
CA ILE A 163 4.17 -2.19 4.74
C ILE A 163 4.23 -2.46 6.24
N VAL A 164 3.30 -1.88 7.01
CA VAL A 164 3.26 -2.03 8.46
C VAL A 164 1.87 -2.38 9.00
N THR A 165 1.87 -3.30 9.97
CA THR A 165 0.71 -3.64 10.82
C THR A 165 1.16 -3.73 12.28
N SER A 166 1.80 -4.83 12.67
CA SER A 166 2.07 -5.18 14.07
C SER A 166 3.00 -4.23 14.84
N PHE A 167 3.72 -3.33 14.17
CA PHE A 167 4.46 -2.27 14.86
C PHE A 167 3.57 -1.09 15.24
N VAL A 168 2.53 -0.76 14.46
CA VAL A 168 1.60 0.35 14.75
C VAL A 168 0.35 -0.11 15.50
N PHE A 169 0.15 -1.42 15.70
CA PHE A 169 -0.89 -1.96 16.58
C PHE A 169 -0.30 -2.70 17.78
N ARG A 170 -0.85 -2.47 18.97
CA ARG A 170 -0.46 -3.18 20.20
C ARG A 170 -1.68 -3.40 21.10
N GLU A 171 -1.78 -4.58 21.70
CA GLU A 171 -2.94 -5.00 22.53
C GLU A 171 -4.31 -4.74 21.87
N GLY A 172 -4.38 -4.81 20.53
CA GLY A 172 -5.60 -4.51 19.77
C GLY A 172 -5.91 -3.02 19.59
N ARG A 173 -4.95 -2.10 19.78
CA ARG A 173 -5.12 -0.66 19.57
C ARG A 173 -4.08 -0.11 18.60
N LEU A 174 -4.46 0.89 17.80
CA LEU A 174 -3.53 1.68 16.99
C LEU A 174 -2.72 2.61 17.90
N GLU A 175 -1.39 2.47 17.90
CA GLU A 175 -0.46 3.39 18.56
C GLU A 175 -0.10 4.54 17.59
N GLU A 176 -0.88 5.63 17.64
CA GLU A 176 -0.71 6.78 16.74
C GLU A 176 0.71 7.38 16.78
N GLU A 177 1.35 7.43 17.95
CA GLU A 177 2.73 7.93 18.09
C GLU A 177 3.74 7.11 17.27
N ARG A 178 3.52 5.79 17.14
CA ARG A 178 4.35 4.89 16.31
C ARG A 178 4.08 5.09 14.82
N LEU A 179 2.82 5.27 14.44
CA LEU A 179 2.45 5.60 13.07
C LEU A 179 3.11 6.92 12.65
N GLN A 180 2.95 7.98 13.44
CA GLN A 180 3.58 9.27 13.19
C GLN A 180 5.12 9.21 13.20
N SER A 181 5.72 8.35 14.03
CA SER A 181 7.18 8.12 14.00
C SER A 181 7.65 7.49 12.68
N LEU A 182 6.90 6.53 12.12
CA LEU A 182 7.17 5.97 10.79
C LEU A 182 6.95 7.00 9.68
N VAL A 183 5.83 7.73 9.71
CA VAL A 183 5.52 8.79 8.73
C VAL A 183 6.63 9.84 8.70
N LYS A 184 7.13 10.26 9.86
CA LYS A 184 8.25 11.21 9.97
C LYS A 184 9.57 10.64 9.42
N LEU A 185 9.78 9.33 9.55
CA LEU A 185 11.01 8.65 9.13
C LEU A 185 11.05 8.40 7.61
N VAL A 186 9.99 7.81 7.04
CA VAL A 186 9.96 7.37 5.63
C VAL A 186 9.17 8.29 4.71
N GLY A 187 8.29 9.14 5.25
CA GLY A 187 7.30 9.90 4.50
C GLY A 187 6.08 9.05 4.12
N LYS A 188 4.87 9.61 4.22
CA LYS A 188 3.63 8.87 3.94
C LYS A 188 3.60 8.23 2.54
N GLU A 189 4.22 8.89 1.55
CA GLU A 189 4.35 8.45 0.14
C GLU A 189 5.17 7.16 -0.04
N ARG A 190 5.75 6.61 1.05
CA ARG A 190 6.48 5.32 1.07
C ARG A 190 6.02 4.40 2.20
N LEU A 191 4.85 4.67 2.78
CA LEU A 191 4.24 3.85 3.83
C LEU A 191 2.92 3.26 3.32
N VAL A 192 2.77 1.95 3.51
CA VAL A 192 1.53 1.19 3.29
C VAL A 192 1.04 0.68 4.63
N LEU A 193 -0.25 0.82 4.90
CA LEU A 193 -0.87 0.20 6.08
C LEU A 193 -1.54 -1.10 5.67
N ASP A 194 -1.10 -2.22 6.24
CA ASP A 194 -1.81 -3.49 6.13
C ASP A 194 -2.86 -3.57 7.24
N LEU A 195 -4.12 -3.54 6.80
CA LEU A 195 -5.33 -3.56 7.61
C LEU A 195 -6.06 -4.90 7.42
N SER A 196 -5.35 -6.01 7.62
CA SER A 196 -5.91 -7.37 7.65
C SER A 196 -7.23 -7.43 8.43
N CYS A 197 -8.31 -7.88 7.79
CA CYS A 197 -9.70 -7.74 8.28
C CYS A 197 -10.39 -9.06 8.61
N ARG A 198 -11.19 -9.06 9.68
CA ARG A 198 -12.24 -10.07 9.93
C ARG A 198 -13.58 -9.41 10.24
N LYS A 199 -14.67 -10.10 9.90
CA LYS A 199 -16.02 -9.65 10.22
C LYS A 199 -16.45 -10.16 11.60
N ARG A 200 -17.03 -9.29 12.42
CA ARG A 200 -17.65 -9.62 13.71
C ARG A 200 -18.90 -8.77 13.89
N ASP A 201 -20.01 -9.40 14.27
CA ASP A 201 -21.30 -8.75 14.56
C ASP A 201 -21.80 -7.80 13.45
N GLY A 202 -21.51 -8.14 12.19
CA GLY A 202 -21.90 -7.36 11.01
C GLY A 202 -20.87 -6.32 10.54
N GLN A 203 -19.80 -6.08 11.29
CA GLN A 203 -18.80 -5.03 11.01
C GLN A 203 -17.39 -5.61 10.83
N TYR A 204 -16.58 -4.99 9.97
CA TYR A 204 -15.18 -5.38 9.78
C TYR A 204 -14.25 -4.67 10.77
N TYR A 205 -13.32 -5.42 11.33
CA TYR A 205 -12.30 -4.93 12.26
C TYR A 205 -10.93 -5.40 11.80
N VAL A 206 -9.91 -4.57 12.03
CA VAL A 206 -8.51 -4.99 11.84
C VAL A 206 -8.18 -6.08 12.86
N VAL A 207 -7.51 -7.13 12.41
CA VAL A 207 -7.02 -8.24 13.24
C VAL A 207 -5.50 -8.32 13.18
N THR A 208 -4.88 -8.47 14.35
CA THR A 208 -3.43 -8.51 14.55
C THR A 208 -3.00 -9.85 15.10
N ASP A 209 -1.72 -10.00 15.42
CA ASP A 209 -1.14 -11.20 16.04
C ASP A 209 -1.45 -12.47 15.23
N ARG A 210 -0.98 -12.50 13.97
CA ARG A 210 -1.32 -13.55 12.97
C ARG A 210 -2.85 -13.72 12.80
N TRP A 211 -3.55 -12.60 12.80
CA TRP A 211 -5.02 -12.47 12.67
C TRP A 211 -5.85 -13.14 13.79
N GLN A 212 -5.22 -13.51 14.89
CA GLN A 212 -5.89 -14.14 16.04
C GLN A 212 -6.58 -13.09 16.92
N ARG A 213 -6.10 -11.85 16.93
CA ARG A 213 -6.56 -10.81 17.85
C ARG A 213 -7.35 -9.71 17.15
N PHE A 214 -8.63 -9.60 17.46
CA PHE A 214 -9.43 -8.43 17.07
C PHE A 214 -8.91 -7.16 17.73
N SER A 215 -8.73 -6.11 16.93
CA SER A 215 -8.51 -4.75 17.42
C SER A 215 -9.82 -4.04 17.73
N GLU A 216 -9.72 -2.88 18.38
CA GLU A 216 -10.80 -1.89 18.53
C GLU A 216 -11.04 -1.09 17.24
N LEU A 217 -10.16 -1.21 16.23
CA LEU A 217 -10.22 -0.42 15.00
C LEU A 217 -11.16 -1.06 13.98
N ALA A 218 -12.36 -0.50 13.86
CA ALA A 218 -13.27 -0.79 12.77
C ALA A 218 -12.74 -0.27 11.43
N VAL A 219 -12.93 -1.04 10.36
CA VAL A 219 -12.67 -0.59 9.00
C VAL A 219 -13.96 -0.02 8.43
N ASP A 220 -13.98 1.30 8.24
CA ASP A 220 -15.09 2.05 7.67
C ASP A 220 -14.59 3.34 7.00
N GLN A 221 -15.52 4.11 6.41
CA GLN A 221 -15.26 5.38 5.74
C GLN A 221 -14.53 6.41 6.61
N ARG A 222 -14.76 6.43 7.92
CA ARG A 222 -14.10 7.38 8.82
C ARG A 222 -12.67 6.93 9.08
N THR A 223 -12.47 5.67 9.51
CA THR A 223 -11.13 5.13 9.77
C THR A 223 -10.22 5.23 8.55
N LEU A 224 -10.73 4.90 7.37
CA LEU A 224 -9.95 4.97 6.12
C LEU A 224 -9.61 6.41 5.72
N ASN A 225 -10.47 7.39 6.02
CA ASN A 225 -10.16 8.81 5.84
C ASN A 225 -9.09 9.31 6.84
N ASP A 226 -9.24 8.96 8.12
CA ASP A 226 -8.33 9.38 9.18
C ASP A 226 -6.91 8.82 8.92
N LEU A 227 -6.79 7.55 8.51
CA LEU A 227 -5.52 6.89 8.21
C LEU A 227 -4.86 7.32 6.88
N ALA A 228 -5.62 7.80 5.90
CA ALA A 228 -5.09 8.22 4.60
C ALA A 228 -4.19 9.47 4.67
N GLY A 229 -4.21 10.20 5.79
CA GLY A 229 -3.21 11.22 6.10
C GLY A 229 -1.79 10.66 6.28
N SER A 230 -1.68 9.37 6.64
CA SER A 230 -0.45 8.73 7.12
C SER A 230 0.15 7.70 6.15
N CYS A 231 -0.51 7.37 5.05
CA CYS A 231 0.00 6.35 4.10
C CYS A 231 -0.34 6.68 2.63
N ALA A 232 0.35 6.00 1.71
CA ALA A 232 0.14 6.09 0.27
C ALA A 232 -0.94 5.10 -0.24
N GLU A 233 -1.05 3.95 0.42
CA GLU A 233 -1.91 2.84 0.02
C GLU A 233 -2.32 1.99 1.23
N PHE A 234 -3.50 1.38 1.16
CA PHE A 234 -3.93 0.32 2.08
C PHE A 234 -3.74 -1.05 1.44
N LEU A 235 -3.18 -2.00 2.19
CA LEU A 235 -3.25 -3.43 1.87
C LEU A 235 -4.29 -4.08 2.79
N VAL A 236 -5.27 -4.79 2.23
CA VAL A 236 -6.39 -5.33 3.02
C VAL A 236 -6.56 -6.82 2.74
N HIS A 237 -6.18 -7.62 3.72
CA HIS A 237 -6.35 -9.06 3.70
C HIS A 237 -7.76 -9.46 4.15
N GLY A 238 -8.48 -10.20 3.32
CA GLY A 238 -9.76 -10.85 3.66
C GLY A 238 -9.50 -12.18 4.37
N VAL A 239 -9.16 -12.11 5.66
CA VAL A 239 -8.57 -13.22 6.44
C VAL A 239 -9.36 -14.53 6.38
N ASP A 240 -10.68 -14.46 6.41
CA ASP A 240 -11.54 -15.65 6.47
C ASP A 240 -11.63 -16.43 5.14
N VAL A 241 -11.10 -15.88 4.05
CA VAL A 241 -10.99 -16.54 2.73
C VAL A 241 -9.54 -16.68 2.24
N GLU A 242 -8.55 -16.24 3.03
CA GLU A 242 -7.18 -16.09 2.57
C GLU A 242 -6.45 -17.42 2.37
N GLY A 243 -5.84 -17.59 1.20
CA GLY A 243 -5.21 -18.85 0.76
C GLY A 243 -6.18 -20.01 0.52
N MET A 244 -7.47 -19.87 0.85
CA MET A 244 -8.45 -20.98 0.77
C MET A 244 -9.00 -21.23 -0.63
N GLN A 245 -8.88 -20.28 -1.56
CA GLN A 245 -9.42 -20.37 -2.93
C GLN A 245 -10.94 -20.60 -3.00
N LEU A 246 -11.70 -20.10 -2.02
CA LEU A 246 -13.15 -20.32 -1.89
C LEU A 246 -14.03 -19.27 -2.59
N GLY A 247 -13.42 -18.20 -3.12
CA GLY A 247 -14.11 -16.99 -3.59
C GLY A 247 -13.75 -15.78 -2.72
N VAL A 248 -13.91 -14.59 -3.27
CA VAL A 248 -13.55 -13.31 -2.64
C VAL A 248 -14.63 -12.81 -1.68
N ASP A 249 -14.23 -12.01 -0.70
CA ASP A 249 -15.17 -11.27 0.16
C ASP A 249 -15.68 -10.01 -0.58
N GLU A 250 -16.75 -10.18 -1.37
CA GLU A 250 -17.35 -9.08 -2.15
C GLU A 250 -17.90 -7.94 -1.27
N GLU A 251 -18.27 -8.20 -0.02
CA GLU A 251 -18.80 -7.17 0.90
C GLU A 251 -17.67 -6.28 1.42
N LEU A 252 -16.55 -6.88 1.85
CA LEU A 252 -15.33 -6.14 2.21
C LEU A 252 -14.82 -5.34 1.00
N VAL A 253 -14.76 -5.94 -0.19
CA VAL A 253 -14.30 -5.25 -1.40
C VAL A 253 -15.23 -4.09 -1.77
N HIS A 254 -16.55 -4.25 -1.64
CA HIS A 254 -17.50 -3.17 -1.86
C HIS A 254 -17.30 -2.01 -0.88
N LEU A 255 -17.15 -2.33 0.42
CA LEU A 255 -16.82 -1.36 1.45
C LEU A 255 -15.55 -0.56 1.08
N LEU A 256 -14.46 -1.23 0.72
CA LEU A 256 -13.19 -0.57 0.32
C LEU A 256 -13.36 0.32 -0.91
N GLY A 257 -14.09 -0.14 -1.93
CA GLY A 257 -14.32 0.61 -3.17
C GLY A 257 -15.16 1.88 -2.99
N GLN A 258 -16.09 1.88 -2.04
CA GLN A 258 -16.81 3.09 -1.63
C GLN A 258 -15.95 3.97 -0.71
N ALA A 259 -15.32 3.37 0.30
CA ALA A 259 -14.82 4.07 1.47
C ALA A 259 -13.37 4.57 1.38
N SER A 260 -12.48 3.91 0.63
CA SER A 260 -11.07 4.33 0.59
C SER A 260 -10.89 5.66 -0.17
N PRO A 261 -10.23 6.68 0.39
CA PRO A 261 -9.89 7.91 -0.34
C PRO A 261 -8.58 7.80 -1.14
N ILE A 262 -7.77 6.77 -0.87
CA ILE A 262 -6.45 6.50 -1.49
C ILE A 262 -6.45 5.10 -2.11
N PRO A 263 -5.42 4.71 -2.91
CA PRO A 263 -5.30 3.36 -3.43
C PRO A 263 -5.45 2.29 -2.35
N VAL A 264 -6.11 1.19 -2.72
CA VAL A 264 -6.29 0.03 -1.85
C VAL A 264 -6.15 -1.25 -2.66
N THR A 265 -5.36 -2.18 -2.14
CA THR A 265 -5.17 -3.52 -2.69
C THR A 265 -5.83 -4.55 -1.77
N TYR A 266 -6.74 -5.34 -2.33
CA TYR A 266 -7.37 -6.47 -1.64
C TYR A 266 -6.61 -7.78 -1.90
N ALA A 267 -6.44 -8.58 -0.85
CA ALA A 267 -5.83 -9.92 -0.92
C ALA A 267 -6.72 -10.96 -0.22
N GLY A 268 -6.97 -12.09 -0.88
CA GLY A 268 -7.72 -13.22 -0.30
C GLY A 268 -8.71 -13.86 -1.27
N GLY A 269 -9.05 -15.13 -1.05
CA GLY A 269 -10.21 -15.80 -1.67
C GLY A 269 -10.12 -16.18 -3.16
N VAL A 270 -9.37 -15.45 -3.99
CA VAL A 270 -9.30 -15.62 -5.45
C VAL A 270 -8.98 -17.06 -5.86
N ARG A 271 -9.68 -17.55 -6.89
CA ARG A 271 -9.47 -18.87 -7.53
C ARG A 271 -9.51 -18.84 -9.07
N SER A 272 -10.05 -17.77 -9.67
CA SER A 272 -10.39 -17.69 -11.09
C SER A 272 -10.43 -16.25 -11.61
N LEU A 273 -10.40 -16.05 -12.94
CA LEU A 273 -10.60 -14.73 -13.56
C LEU A 273 -11.95 -14.09 -13.19
N ASP A 274 -12.99 -14.89 -13.00
CA ASP A 274 -14.32 -14.40 -12.58
C ASP A 274 -14.25 -13.67 -11.24
N ASP A 275 -13.34 -14.08 -10.33
CA ASP A 275 -13.15 -13.40 -9.05
C ASP A 275 -12.46 -12.03 -9.22
N LEU A 276 -11.59 -11.86 -10.23
CA LEU A 276 -10.97 -10.58 -10.56
C LEU A 276 -12.02 -9.59 -11.09
N GLU A 277 -12.94 -10.04 -11.94
CA GLU A 277 -14.08 -9.23 -12.40
C GLU A 277 -15.10 -8.96 -11.27
N ARG A 278 -15.30 -9.88 -10.33
CA ARG A 278 -16.08 -9.63 -9.10
C ARG A 278 -15.46 -8.53 -8.24
N VAL A 279 -14.15 -8.61 -7.96
CA VAL A 279 -13.45 -7.58 -7.17
C VAL A 279 -13.51 -6.22 -7.85
N LYS A 280 -13.23 -6.17 -9.16
CA LYS A 280 -13.36 -4.95 -9.96
C LYS A 280 -14.77 -4.37 -9.93
N THR A 281 -15.81 -5.21 -10.03
CA THR A 281 -17.21 -4.77 -10.02
C THR A 281 -17.63 -4.27 -8.64
N ALA A 282 -17.45 -5.07 -7.59
CA ALA A 282 -17.80 -4.71 -6.21
C ALA A 282 -17.03 -3.45 -5.76
N GLY A 283 -15.73 -3.41 -6.05
CA GLY A 283 -14.81 -2.31 -5.75
C GLY A 283 -14.95 -1.09 -6.66
N SER A 284 -15.91 -1.07 -7.60
CA SER A 284 -16.15 0.05 -8.53
C SER A 284 -14.91 0.45 -9.36
N GLY A 285 -14.03 -0.50 -9.66
CA GLY A 285 -12.74 -0.29 -10.34
C GLY A 285 -11.62 0.28 -9.46
N ARG A 286 -11.91 0.67 -8.21
CA ARG A 286 -11.00 1.40 -7.32
C ARG A 286 -10.16 0.51 -6.39
N VAL A 287 -10.45 -0.79 -6.38
CA VAL A 287 -9.76 -1.79 -5.56
C VAL A 287 -8.85 -2.62 -6.47
N ASP A 288 -7.55 -2.52 -6.26
CA ASP A 288 -6.54 -3.40 -6.85
C ASP A 288 -6.61 -4.80 -6.19
N ILE A 289 -6.09 -5.83 -6.85
CA ILE A 289 -6.23 -7.22 -6.40
C ILE A 289 -4.91 -7.98 -6.39
N THR A 290 -4.65 -8.72 -5.32
CA THR A 290 -3.57 -9.69 -5.23
C THR A 290 -4.07 -11.11 -5.40
N VAL A 291 -3.28 -11.91 -6.12
CA VAL A 291 -3.46 -13.35 -6.26
C VAL A 291 -2.16 -14.05 -5.93
N GLY A 292 -2.20 -14.94 -4.95
CA GLY A 292 -1.10 -15.84 -4.58
C GLY A 292 -1.44 -17.28 -4.95
N SER A 293 -1.84 -18.07 -3.95
CA SER A 293 -2.08 -19.53 -4.00
C SER A 293 -2.81 -20.09 -5.23
N ALA A 294 -3.68 -19.32 -5.89
CA ALA A 294 -4.40 -19.76 -7.07
C ALA A 294 -3.56 -19.72 -8.37
N LEU A 295 -2.47 -18.97 -8.44
CA LEU A 295 -1.64 -18.83 -9.63
C LEU A 295 -0.84 -20.10 -9.94
N ASP A 296 -0.73 -20.46 -11.21
CA ASP A 296 0.11 -21.56 -11.72
C ASP A 296 1.60 -21.44 -11.35
N ILE A 297 2.15 -20.22 -11.31
CA ILE A 297 3.52 -19.94 -10.84
C ILE A 297 3.73 -20.28 -9.35
N PHE A 298 2.64 -20.49 -8.60
CA PHE A 298 2.61 -21.00 -7.24
C PHE A 298 1.85 -22.33 -7.13
N GLY A 299 1.82 -23.14 -8.19
CA GLY A 299 1.21 -24.48 -8.18
C GLY A 299 -0.32 -24.52 -8.19
N GLY A 300 -0.98 -23.37 -8.31
CA GLY A 300 -2.42 -23.26 -8.49
C GLY A 300 -2.88 -23.56 -9.92
N LYS A 301 -4.14 -23.22 -10.23
CA LYS A 301 -4.80 -23.54 -11.51
C LYS A 301 -5.05 -22.33 -12.42
N LEU A 302 -4.95 -21.11 -11.90
CA LEU A 302 -5.19 -19.88 -12.64
C LEU A 302 -3.92 -19.46 -13.39
N PRO A 303 -3.91 -19.41 -14.74
CA PRO A 303 -2.68 -19.09 -15.47
C PRO A 303 -2.23 -17.64 -15.24
N TYR A 304 -0.99 -17.43 -14.82
CA TYR A 304 -0.40 -16.10 -14.64
C TYR A 304 -0.48 -15.26 -15.93
N GLY A 305 -0.32 -15.89 -17.10
CA GLY A 305 -0.47 -15.23 -18.39
C GLY A 305 -1.87 -14.67 -18.66
N GLU A 306 -2.92 -15.31 -18.15
CA GLU A 306 -4.30 -14.82 -18.27
C GLU A 306 -4.56 -13.64 -17.33
N VAL A 307 -4.05 -13.70 -16.09
CA VAL A 307 -4.10 -12.59 -15.13
C VAL A 307 -3.34 -11.36 -15.66
N LEU A 308 -2.20 -11.56 -16.32
CA LEU A 308 -1.49 -10.49 -17.03
C LEU A 308 -2.30 -9.90 -18.19
N ALA A 309 -2.97 -10.74 -18.99
CA ALA A 309 -3.81 -10.27 -20.08
C ALA A 309 -4.98 -9.44 -19.56
N TRP A 310 -5.64 -9.91 -18.50
CA TRP A 310 -6.69 -9.19 -17.78
C TRP A 310 -6.20 -7.83 -17.26
N HIS A 311 -5.06 -7.79 -16.58
CA HIS A 311 -4.48 -6.55 -16.05
C HIS A 311 -4.21 -5.51 -17.15
N LYS A 312 -3.62 -5.95 -18.27
CA LYS A 312 -3.31 -5.07 -19.42
C LYS A 312 -4.57 -4.51 -20.08
N GLN A 313 -5.66 -5.29 -20.16
CA GLN A 313 -6.96 -4.79 -20.63
C GLN A 313 -7.47 -3.63 -19.76
N GLN A 314 -7.33 -3.74 -18.43
CA GLN A 314 -7.74 -2.67 -17.52
C GLN A 314 -6.90 -1.39 -17.74
N GLN A 315 -5.58 -1.50 -17.89
CA GLN A 315 -4.71 -0.33 -18.16
C GLN A 315 -5.00 0.32 -19.53
N SER A 316 -5.35 -0.47 -20.54
CA SER A 316 -5.65 0.01 -21.90
C SER A 316 -7.00 0.70 -22.05
N SER A 317 -7.88 0.55 -21.07
CA SER A 317 -9.18 1.22 -21.05
C SER A 317 -9.02 2.73 -20.83
N PRO A 318 -9.97 3.59 -21.27
CA PRO A 318 -9.93 5.05 -21.00
C PRO A 318 -9.88 5.46 -19.51
N GLN A 319 -9.97 4.47 -18.62
CA GLN A 319 -9.99 4.51 -17.16
C GLN A 319 -8.59 4.26 -16.54
N GLY A 320 -7.64 3.67 -17.29
CA GLY A 320 -6.29 3.34 -16.80
C GLY A 320 -5.20 4.35 -17.16
N ALA A 321 -5.42 5.18 -18.19
CA ALA A 321 -4.39 6.05 -18.77
C ALA A 321 -3.79 7.09 -17.80
N ASP A 322 -4.54 7.51 -16.78
CA ASP A 322 -4.08 8.50 -15.79
C ASP A 322 -3.04 7.93 -14.79
N ARG A 323 -2.81 6.61 -14.74
CA ARG A 323 -1.92 5.97 -13.75
C ARG A 323 -0.42 6.01 -14.12
N VAL A 324 -0.07 6.15 -15.41
CA VAL A 324 1.32 6.04 -15.90
C VAL A 324 2.12 7.35 -15.71
N ALA A 325 1.46 8.43 -15.28
CA ALA A 325 2.03 9.77 -15.18
C ALA A 325 2.30 10.25 -13.74
N ALA A 326 2.17 9.38 -12.73
CA ALA A 326 2.34 9.66 -11.30
C ALA A 326 3.40 8.74 -10.67
#